data_AF-I1JM04-F1
#
_entry.id   AF-I1JM04-F1
#
_cell.length_a   1.000
_cell.length_b   1.000
_cell.length_c   1.000
_cell.angle_alpha   90.00
_cell.angle_beta   90.00
_cell.angle_gamma   90.00
#
_symmetry.space_group_name_H-M   'P 1'
#
loop_
_entity.id
_entity.type
_entity.pdbx_description
1 polymer ?
#
loop_
_entity_poly.entity_id
_entity_poly.type
_entity_poly.pdbx_seq_one_letter_code
_entity_poly.pdbx_strand_id
1 'polypeptide(L)'
;MRIISKVMILSLSIIVVLSGTTYSIFLESENHIKSATFVSKSFEVGPGKIASKALYDIEFPKGHIGVKSFDAELVDEDGKSVPLYETYLHHWFAIKYNENITMSRYIEQSHDISKGINYTRNDGACRGFLLPHYWGLGGESRGTSSNLPDPFAVEFGNPTNIPHGFKEKWLFDIMVIDTRGAYSRKGCTECRCDLLNLPKDFYNVTRDINDQPLSLNYKGGLFCCKDNLQCKLRKGFHGPTRKLSLRYKIRWVDWDEHQVPLKFYILDTTDRVRTNGSSTIHDCQAEYTIPRIGHGDSPHVKKANIPMKKGGYLIYGTSHMHTGVVNATLYGQDGRVLCTSTPKYGTGKEAGNEKGYLVGMSGCYPKPGSVEIKDGEILTLETRYQNKFRTGAMGFFYIHLAEQLPNILKI
;
A
#
# COMPACT_ATOMS: atom_id res chain seq x y z
N MET A 1 -34.91 49.83 -59.64
CA MET A 1 -35.34 48.42 -59.56
C MET A 1 -34.25 47.57 -58.88
N ARG A 2 -34.11 47.71 -57.56
CA ARG A 2 -33.57 46.76 -56.57
C ARG A 2 -33.78 47.40 -55.20
N ILE A 3 -34.31 46.62 -54.28
CA ILE A 3 -35.24 47.01 -53.22
C ILE A 3 -34.51 47.52 -51.97
N ILE A 4 -34.91 48.72 -51.50
CA ILE A 4 -35.17 49.20 -50.11
C ILE A 4 -34.30 48.51 -49.02
N SER A 5 -33.29 49.13 -48.39
CA SER A 5 -33.26 50.29 -47.46
C SER A 5 -34.06 50.14 -46.15
N LYS A 6 -33.37 50.36 -45.02
CA LYS A 6 -33.81 50.45 -43.61
C LYS A 6 -34.04 49.09 -42.94
N VAL A 7 -33.08 48.62 -42.14
CA VAL A 7 -32.95 48.98 -40.71
C VAL A 7 -34.28 48.82 -39.98
N MET A 8 -34.54 47.65 -39.39
CA MET A 8 -34.84 47.54 -37.95
C MET A 8 -35.17 46.09 -37.54
N ILE A 9 -34.59 45.69 -36.41
CA ILE A 9 -35.12 44.74 -35.43
C ILE A 9 -35.27 43.29 -35.91
N LEU A 10 -34.24 42.49 -35.64
CA LEU A 10 -34.44 41.18 -35.00
C LEU A 10 -33.15 40.80 -34.27
N SER A 11 -32.90 41.55 -33.20
CA SER A 11 -32.13 41.12 -32.05
C SER A 11 -32.86 39.95 -31.39
N LEU A 12 -32.63 38.73 -31.87
CA LEU A 12 -33.01 37.49 -31.19
C LEU A 12 -31.76 36.63 -30.97
N SER A 13 -30.73 37.25 -30.39
CA SER A 13 -29.47 36.59 -30.01
C SER A 13 -29.31 36.60 -28.49
N ILE A 14 -30.34 36.21 -27.74
CA ILE A 14 -30.26 36.15 -26.27
C ILE A 14 -31.05 34.94 -25.77
N ILE A 15 -30.33 34.03 -25.10
CA ILE A 15 -30.78 32.93 -24.22
C ILE A 15 -31.32 31.71 -25.00
N VAL A 16 -30.62 30.57 -25.07
CA VAL A 16 -30.35 29.67 -23.93
C VAL A 16 -28.92 29.12 -24.01
N VAL A 17 -28.00 29.74 -23.28
CA VAL A 17 -26.81 29.07 -22.73
C VAL A 17 -27.22 28.67 -21.32
N LEU A 18 -27.67 27.42 -21.12
CA LEU A 18 -27.80 26.77 -19.79
C LEU A 18 -28.24 25.31 -19.96
N SER A 19 -27.39 24.48 -20.58
CA SER A 19 -27.45 23.02 -20.46
C SER A 19 -26.07 22.38 -20.27
N GLY A 20 -25.07 23.19 -19.95
CA GLY A 20 -23.86 22.74 -19.29
C GLY A 20 -23.95 23.11 -17.82
N THR A 21 -24.78 22.42 -17.04
CA THR A 21 -24.53 22.36 -15.60
C THR A 21 -23.16 21.70 -15.46
N THR A 22 -22.14 22.54 -15.40
CA THR A 22 -20.86 22.20 -14.82
C THR A 22 -21.17 21.45 -13.54
N TYR A 23 -20.76 20.17 -13.51
CA TYR A 23 -20.68 19.38 -12.30
C TYR A 23 -19.71 20.10 -11.35
N SER A 24 -20.19 21.14 -10.67
CA SER A 24 -19.55 21.76 -9.52
C SER A 24 -20.13 21.16 -8.23
N ILE A 25 -20.58 19.90 -8.30
CA ILE A 25 -21.08 19.16 -7.15
C ILE A 25 -19.86 18.47 -6.53
N PHE A 26 -19.50 18.88 -5.31
CA PHE A 26 -18.38 18.40 -4.47
C PHE A 26 -16.98 18.95 -4.78
N LEU A 27 -16.84 20.27 -4.76
CA LEU A 27 -15.70 20.88 -4.07
C LEU A 27 -16.27 21.57 -2.82
N GLU A 28 -16.76 20.79 -1.86
CA GLU A 28 -16.76 21.29 -0.49
C GLU A 28 -15.32 21.71 -0.21
N SER A 29 -15.11 22.95 0.27
CA SER A 29 -13.75 23.44 0.48
C SER A 29 -13.00 22.43 1.34
N GLU A 30 -11.78 22.08 0.95
CA GLU A 30 -10.86 21.25 1.75
C GLU A 30 -10.56 21.85 3.15
N ASN A 31 -11.15 23.01 3.51
CA ASN A 31 -10.98 23.70 4.78
C ASN A 31 -11.25 22.82 6.01
N HIS A 32 -12.08 21.76 5.89
CA HIS A 32 -12.32 20.82 6.99
C HIS A 32 -11.27 19.69 7.07
N ILE A 33 -10.51 19.46 5.99
CA ILE A 33 -9.45 18.45 5.94
C ILE A 33 -8.18 19.03 6.54
N LYS A 34 -7.80 18.52 7.70
CA LYS A 34 -6.53 18.82 8.35
C LYS A 34 -5.39 18.04 7.70
N SER A 35 -4.18 18.57 7.81
CA SER A 35 -2.99 17.86 7.36
C SER A 35 -1.76 18.23 8.18
N ALA A 36 -0.86 17.25 8.35
CA ALA A 36 0.42 17.43 9.00
C ALA A 36 1.45 16.49 8.37
N THR A 37 2.69 16.96 8.37
CA THR A 37 3.87 16.19 7.96
C THR A 37 4.71 15.89 9.19
N PHE A 38 5.08 14.64 9.34
CA PHE A 38 5.87 14.12 10.43
C PHE A 38 7.14 13.45 9.91
N VAL A 39 8.09 13.21 10.81
CA VAL A 39 9.32 12.48 10.52
C VAL A 39 9.49 11.39 11.58
N SER A 40 9.77 10.17 11.15
CA SER A 40 9.98 9.04 12.05
C SER A 40 11.28 9.17 12.83
N LYS A 41 11.46 8.33 13.86
CA LYS A 41 12.80 8.03 14.37
C LYS A 41 13.68 7.57 13.22
N SER A 42 14.93 8.05 13.24
CA SER A 42 15.93 7.70 12.25
C SER A 42 16.58 6.35 12.53
N PHE A 43 17.15 5.73 11.51
CA PHE A 43 17.93 4.51 11.61
C PHE A 43 19.13 4.56 10.66
N GLU A 44 20.13 3.72 10.92
CA GLU A 44 21.34 3.67 10.13
C GLU A 44 21.31 2.54 9.11
N VAL A 45 21.80 2.82 7.91
CA VAL A 45 22.02 1.81 6.86
C VAL A 45 23.28 2.14 6.06
N GLY A 46 24.14 1.14 5.89
CA GLY A 46 25.36 1.23 5.10
C GLY A 46 25.28 0.45 3.79
N PRO A 47 26.23 0.61 2.87
CA PRO A 47 26.21 -0.03 1.56
C PRO A 47 25.92 -1.53 1.59
N GLY A 48 24.92 -1.96 0.82
CA GLY A 48 24.46 -3.34 0.75
C GLY A 48 23.61 -3.80 1.92
N LYS A 49 23.55 -3.06 3.04
CA LYS A 49 22.86 -3.49 4.25
C LYS A 49 21.35 -3.36 4.08
N ILE A 50 20.66 -4.31 4.70
CA ILE A 50 19.22 -4.31 4.89
C ILE A 50 18.96 -3.78 6.31
N ALA A 51 18.13 -2.75 6.41
CA ALA A 51 17.59 -2.28 7.68
C ALA A 51 16.10 -2.60 7.70
N SER A 52 15.70 -3.54 8.55
CA SER A 52 14.31 -3.90 8.82
C SER A 52 13.99 -3.48 10.26
N LYS A 53 13.15 -2.46 10.45
CA LYS A 53 12.93 -1.81 11.75
C LYS A 53 11.44 -1.72 12.07
N ALA A 54 11.09 -2.01 13.31
CA ALA A 54 9.80 -1.68 13.88
C ALA A 54 9.93 -0.39 14.71
N LEU A 55 9.34 0.70 14.23
CA LEU A 55 9.35 2.01 14.87
C LEU A 55 8.02 2.22 15.59
N TYR A 56 8.01 1.99 16.90
CA TYR A 56 6.82 2.11 17.74
C TYR A 56 6.51 3.55 18.13
N ASP A 57 5.21 3.80 18.36
CA ASP A 57 4.64 5.05 18.87
C ASP A 57 4.98 6.23 17.97
N ILE A 58 4.67 6.06 16.68
CA ILE A 58 4.82 7.12 15.70
C ILE A 58 3.81 8.22 15.97
N GLU A 59 4.17 9.46 15.61
CA GLU A 59 3.23 10.56 15.63
C GLU A 59 2.07 10.27 14.68
N PHE A 60 0.85 10.45 15.18
CA PHE A 60 -0.37 10.18 14.46
C PHE A 60 -1.46 11.10 15.01
N PRO A 61 -2.33 11.69 14.16
CA PRO A 61 -3.39 12.58 14.62
C PRO A 61 -4.24 11.94 15.73
N LYS A 62 -4.58 12.71 16.75
CA LYS A 62 -5.29 12.22 17.95
C LYS A 62 -6.77 12.60 17.90
N GLY A 63 -7.55 11.90 18.72
CA GLY A 63 -9.01 12.07 18.79
C GLY A 63 -9.74 11.07 17.89
N HIS A 64 -11.05 11.22 17.80
CA HIS A 64 -11.89 10.45 16.89
C HIS A 64 -11.83 11.11 15.52
N ILE A 65 -11.23 10.44 14.55
CA ILE A 65 -10.87 11.03 13.25
C ILE A 65 -11.21 10.11 12.09
N GLY A 66 -11.33 10.69 10.89
CA GLY A 66 -11.35 9.98 9.63
C GLY A 66 -10.09 10.27 8.82
N VAL A 67 -9.25 9.26 8.60
CA VAL A 67 -8.05 9.40 7.76
C VAL A 67 -8.44 9.41 6.28
N LYS A 68 -7.93 10.41 5.56
CA LYS A 68 -8.16 10.69 4.14
C LYS A 68 -6.99 10.30 3.26
N SER A 69 -5.77 10.40 3.76
CA SER A 69 -4.57 9.93 3.08
C SER A 69 -3.44 9.69 4.08
N PHE A 70 -2.54 8.76 3.73
CA PHE A 70 -1.32 8.49 4.47
C PHE A 70 -0.23 8.16 3.44
N ASP A 71 0.64 9.13 3.19
CA ASP A 71 1.69 9.04 2.17
C ASP A 71 3.06 9.15 2.84
N ALA A 72 4.01 8.30 2.48
CA ALA A 72 5.34 8.28 3.08
C ALA A 72 6.47 8.16 2.04
N GLU A 73 7.63 8.71 2.39
CA GLU A 73 8.85 8.62 1.61
C GLU A 73 10.09 8.54 2.51
N LEU A 74 11.19 8.03 1.94
CA LEU A 74 12.48 7.95 2.61
C LEU A 74 13.28 9.24 2.39
N VAL A 75 13.78 9.81 3.47
CA VAL A 75 14.62 11.02 3.47
C VAL A 75 15.94 10.77 4.22
N ASP A 76 16.98 11.52 3.83
CA ASP A 76 18.24 11.55 4.55
C ASP A 76 18.22 12.55 5.72
N GLU A 77 19.37 12.71 6.38
CA GLU A 77 19.58 13.59 7.53
C GLU A 77 19.34 15.08 7.24
N ASP A 78 19.49 15.51 5.98
CA ASP A 78 19.19 16.87 5.53
C ASP A 78 17.73 17.03 5.09
N GLY A 79 16.91 15.98 5.23
CA GLY A 79 15.51 15.96 4.81
C GLY A 79 15.33 15.86 3.29
N LYS A 80 16.37 15.47 2.54
CA LYS A 80 16.29 15.30 1.10
C LYS A 80 15.77 13.91 0.74
N SER A 81 14.87 13.84 -0.23
CA SER A 81 14.31 12.58 -0.72
C SER A 81 15.41 11.69 -1.30
N VAL A 82 15.44 10.43 -0.87
CA VAL A 82 16.47 9.47 -1.28
C VAL A 82 16.03 8.75 -2.58
N PRO A 83 16.89 8.71 -3.62
CA PRO A 83 16.58 7.94 -4.82
C PRO A 83 16.62 6.42 -4.58
N LEU A 84 15.70 5.69 -5.20
CA LEU A 84 15.55 4.23 -5.05
C LEU A 84 16.79 3.42 -5.48
N TYR A 85 17.59 3.97 -6.40
CA TYR A 85 18.84 3.35 -6.83
C TYR A 85 20.01 3.55 -5.86
N GLU A 86 19.83 4.39 -4.83
CA GLU A 86 20.76 4.52 -3.70
C GLU A 86 20.27 3.67 -2.55
N THR A 87 19.09 3.97 -2.03
CA THR A 87 18.43 3.17 -1.00
C THR A 87 17.02 2.83 -1.47
N TYR A 88 16.76 1.55 -1.64
CA TYR A 88 15.45 1.05 -2.05
C TYR A 88 14.56 0.93 -0.82
N LEU A 89 13.41 1.60 -0.85
CA LEU A 89 12.33 1.39 0.10
C LEU A 89 11.62 0.08 -0.29
N HIS A 90 11.97 -1.03 0.37
CA HIS A 90 11.35 -2.32 0.08
C HIS A 90 9.90 -2.32 0.54
N HIS A 91 9.65 -1.89 1.77
CA HIS A 91 8.31 -1.55 2.23
C HIS A 91 8.34 -0.58 3.41
N TRP A 92 7.24 0.09 3.62
CA TRP A 92 6.83 0.66 4.90
C TRP A 92 5.39 0.26 5.15
N PHE A 93 5.04 -0.09 6.39
CA PHE A 93 3.71 -0.50 6.80
C PHE A 93 3.29 0.25 8.05
N ALA A 94 2.15 0.94 8.02
CA ALA A 94 1.52 1.53 9.18
C ALA A 94 0.59 0.51 9.85
N ILE A 95 0.95 0.06 11.05
CA ILE A 95 0.22 -0.97 11.79
C ILE A 95 -0.33 -0.36 13.08
N LYS A 96 -1.62 -0.62 13.33
CA LYS A 96 -2.31 -0.18 14.54
C LYS A 96 -2.09 -1.19 15.67
N TYR A 97 -1.89 -0.68 16.87
CA TYR A 97 -1.89 -1.50 18.08
C TYR A 97 -2.51 -0.74 19.25
N ASN A 98 -3.02 -1.48 20.23
CA ASN A 98 -3.55 -0.95 21.47
C ASN A 98 -2.57 -1.27 22.60
N GLU A 99 -2.07 -0.24 23.28
CA GLU A 99 -1.16 -0.38 24.42
C GLU A 99 -1.94 -0.31 25.74
N ASN A 100 -1.69 -1.26 26.64
CA ASN A 100 -2.24 -1.24 27.99
C ASN A 100 -1.59 -0.12 28.80
N ILE A 101 -2.39 0.86 29.23
CA ILE A 101 -1.95 2.07 29.93
C ILE A 101 -1.24 1.72 31.25
N THR A 102 -1.66 0.65 31.94
CA THR A 102 -1.04 0.22 33.20
C THR A 102 0.37 -0.32 33.02
N MET A 103 0.74 -0.72 31.79
CA MET A 103 2.04 -1.27 31.45
C MET A 103 2.95 -0.27 30.74
N SER A 104 2.48 0.94 30.40
CA SER A 104 3.29 1.93 29.67
C SER A 104 4.63 2.22 30.34
N ARG A 105 4.66 2.42 31.66
CA ARG A 105 5.91 2.65 32.40
C ARG A 105 6.86 1.44 32.35
N TYR A 106 6.32 0.22 32.41
CA TYR A 106 7.11 -0.99 32.28
C TYR A 106 7.70 -1.11 30.87
N ILE A 107 6.90 -0.85 29.84
CA ILE A 107 7.34 -0.86 28.44
C ILE A 107 8.44 0.18 28.21
N GLU A 108 8.26 1.40 28.71
CA GLU A 108 9.26 2.47 28.61
C GLU A 108 10.60 2.10 29.26
N GLN A 109 10.57 1.43 30.41
CA GLN A 109 11.79 1.03 31.13
C GLN A 109 12.45 -0.21 30.52
N SER A 110 11.66 -1.25 30.24
CA SER A 110 12.17 -2.55 29.77
C SER A 110 12.42 -2.60 28.26
N HIS A 111 11.79 -1.71 27.50
CA HIS A 111 11.66 -1.80 26.04
C HIS A 111 10.99 -3.11 25.57
N ASP A 112 10.36 -3.86 26.49
CA ASP A 112 9.62 -5.09 26.21
C ASP A 112 8.13 -4.79 26.05
N ILE A 113 7.73 -4.61 24.79
CA ILE A 113 6.33 -4.43 24.39
C ILE A 113 5.52 -5.73 24.40
N SER A 114 6.17 -6.90 24.43
CA SER A 114 5.51 -8.20 24.17
C SER A 114 4.37 -8.49 25.14
N LYS A 115 4.41 -7.91 26.35
CA LYS A 115 3.44 -8.15 27.41
C LYS A 115 2.33 -7.11 27.53
N GLY A 116 2.29 -6.05 26.73
CA GLY A 116 1.36 -4.94 26.96
C GLY A 116 0.67 -4.38 25.73
N ILE A 117 0.84 -4.99 24.55
CA ILE A 117 0.21 -4.51 23.32
C ILE A 117 -0.64 -5.58 22.65
N ASN A 118 -1.72 -5.13 22.01
CA ASN A 118 -2.55 -5.95 21.14
C ASN A 118 -2.58 -5.31 19.75
N TYR A 119 -2.06 -6.01 18.75
CA TYR A 119 -2.15 -5.53 17.38
C TYR A 119 -3.58 -5.56 16.86
N THR A 120 -3.97 -4.55 16.09
CA THR A 120 -5.25 -4.51 15.38
C THR A 120 -4.99 -4.49 13.89
N ARG A 121 -5.55 -5.45 13.17
CA ARG A 121 -5.39 -5.60 11.72
C ARG A 121 -6.49 -4.90 10.94
N ASN A 122 -6.26 -4.69 9.65
CA ASN A 122 -7.28 -4.30 8.66
C ASN A 122 -8.41 -5.35 8.49
N ASP A 123 -9.37 -5.06 7.61
CA ASP A 123 -10.57 -5.90 7.39
C ASP A 123 -10.31 -7.12 6.47
N GLY A 124 -9.06 -7.30 6.00
CA GLY A 124 -8.62 -8.41 5.16
C GLY A 124 -8.76 -9.80 5.78
N ALA A 125 -8.75 -10.83 4.93
CA ALA A 125 -9.10 -12.19 5.34
C ALA A 125 -7.90 -13.14 5.54
N CYS A 126 -6.69 -12.74 5.13
CA CYS A 126 -5.48 -13.57 5.25
C CYS A 126 -5.27 -14.08 6.69
N ARG A 127 -4.90 -15.35 6.83
CA ARG A 127 -4.67 -15.97 8.14
C ARG A 127 -3.48 -15.40 8.89
N GLY A 128 -3.52 -15.57 10.22
CA GLY A 128 -2.47 -15.10 11.12
C GLY A 128 -2.38 -13.58 11.13
N PHE A 129 -1.18 -13.08 11.43
CA PHE A 129 -0.89 -11.65 11.40
C PHE A 129 -0.23 -11.23 10.08
N LEU A 130 -0.65 -11.86 8.98
CA LEU A 130 -0.14 -11.57 7.64
C LEU A 130 -0.90 -10.39 7.02
N LEU A 131 -0.15 -9.45 6.44
CA LEU A 131 -0.66 -8.20 5.84
C LEU A 131 -1.63 -7.42 6.77
N PRO A 132 -1.23 -7.11 8.02
CA PRO A 132 -2.13 -6.52 9.02
C PRO A 132 -2.27 -4.99 8.90
N HIS A 133 -1.43 -4.36 8.08
CA HIS A 133 -1.29 -2.90 8.00
C HIS A 133 -2.48 -2.21 7.36
N TYR A 134 -2.72 -0.95 7.72
CA TYR A 134 -3.78 -0.13 7.11
C TYR A 134 -3.26 0.74 5.95
N TRP A 135 -1.98 1.10 5.97
CA TRP A 135 -1.29 1.74 4.86
C TRP A 135 0.09 1.15 4.70
N GLY A 136 0.60 1.17 3.49
CA GLY A 136 1.98 0.80 3.27
C GLY A 136 2.27 0.27 1.88
N LEU A 137 3.41 0.68 1.36
CA LEU A 137 3.84 0.52 -0.02
C LEU A 137 5.36 0.34 -0.04
N GLY A 138 5.96 0.20 -1.23
CA GLY A 138 7.40 0.13 -1.43
C GLY A 138 7.95 1.35 -2.17
N GLY A 139 8.82 1.10 -3.14
CA GLY A 139 9.44 2.16 -3.96
C GLY A 139 8.44 3.00 -4.76
N GLU A 140 7.24 2.49 -4.98
CA GLU A 140 6.15 3.14 -5.71
C GLU A 140 5.37 4.18 -4.89
N SER A 141 5.69 4.34 -3.60
CA SER A 141 4.93 5.19 -2.67
C SER A 141 4.75 6.62 -3.18
N ARG A 142 5.80 7.26 -3.72
CA ARG A 142 5.76 8.68 -4.13
C ARG A 142 4.80 8.96 -5.30
N GLY A 143 4.55 7.98 -6.15
CA GLY A 143 3.67 8.11 -7.31
C GLY A 143 2.34 7.38 -7.16
N THR A 144 2.02 6.86 -5.97
CA THR A 144 0.78 6.14 -5.68
C THR A 144 -0.02 6.93 -4.65
N SER A 145 -1.08 7.59 -5.08
CA SER A 145 -1.90 8.40 -4.18
C SER A 145 -2.73 7.53 -3.25
N SER A 146 -2.73 7.83 -1.94
CA SER A 146 -3.64 7.21 -0.97
C SER A 146 -4.89 8.05 -0.66
N ASN A 147 -5.15 9.11 -1.42
CA ASN A 147 -6.24 10.05 -1.16
C ASN A 147 -7.60 9.36 -1.30
N LEU A 148 -8.48 9.59 -0.33
CA LEU A 148 -9.88 9.15 -0.31
C LEU A 148 -10.82 10.34 -0.53
N PRO A 149 -11.85 10.22 -1.38
CA PRO A 149 -12.79 11.30 -1.65
C PRO A 149 -13.72 11.56 -0.46
N ASP A 150 -14.24 12.78 -0.31
CA ASP A 150 -15.33 13.06 0.62
C ASP A 150 -16.64 12.35 0.19
N PRO A 151 -17.50 11.98 1.15
CA PRO A 151 -17.33 12.07 2.61
C PRO A 151 -16.67 10.80 3.22
N PHE A 152 -15.93 10.03 2.42
CA PHE A 152 -15.43 8.71 2.81
C PHE A 152 -14.08 8.79 3.51
N ALA A 153 -13.93 8.11 4.65
CA ALA A 153 -12.68 8.09 5.41
C ALA A 153 -12.50 6.77 6.17
N VAL A 154 -11.28 6.45 6.55
CA VAL A 154 -11.02 5.31 7.45
C VAL A 154 -11.04 5.80 8.90
N GLU A 155 -11.98 5.27 9.68
CA GLU A 155 -12.26 5.72 11.05
C GLU A 155 -11.25 5.18 12.06
N PHE A 156 -10.71 6.06 12.91
CA PHE A 156 -9.84 5.70 14.04
C PHE A 156 -10.09 6.54 15.27
N GLY A 157 -9.55 6.08 16.40
CA GLY A 157 -9.66 6.79 17.66
C GLY A 157 -11.08 6.87 18.21
N ASN A 158 -12.03 6.09 17.66
CA ASN A 158 -13.38 5.96 18.20
C ASN A 158 -13.29 5.33 19.60
N PRO A 159 -13.66 6.04 20.68
CA PRO A 159 -13.52 5.54 22.06
C PRO A 159 -14.29 4.26 22.32
N THR A 160 -15.35 3.98 21.54
CA THR A 160 -16.15 2.76 21.67
C THR A 160 -15.44 1.52 21.11
N ASN A 161 -14.47 1.71 20.21
CA ASN A 161 -13.69 0.64 19.58
C ASN A 161 -12.36 0.37 20.30
N ILE A 162 -11.96 1.22 21.26
CA ILE A 162 -10.72 1.06 22.02
C ILE A 162 -11.04 0.30 23.31
N PRO A 163 -10.39 -0.85 23.59
CA PRO A 163 -10.61 -1.59 24.83
C PRO A 163 -10.36 -0.73 26.08
N HIS A 164 -11.18 -0.88 27.11
CA HIS A 164 -11.01 -0.15 28.36
C HIS A 164 -9.62 -0.38 28.97
N GLY A 165 -8.93 0.68 29.36
CA GLY A 165 -7.56 0.63 29.89
C GLY A 165 -6.46 0.57 28.82
N PHE A 166 -6.83 0.67 27.54
CA PHE A 166 -5.87 0.73 26.43
C PHE A 166 -5.88 2.09 25.73
N LYS A 167 -4.78 2.39 25.06
CA LYS A 167 -4.62 3.54 24.17
C LYS A 167 -4.25 3.07 22.77
N GLU A 168 -4.94 3.60 21.77
CA GLU A 168 -4.60 3.37 20.36
C GLU A 168 -3.26 4.06 20.03
N LYS A 169 -2.35 3.30 19.42
CA LYS A 169 -1.04 3.74 18.94
C LYS A 169 -0.73 3.11 17.60
N TRP A 170 0.30 3.66 16.95
CA TRP A 170 0.72 3.26 15.63
C TRP A 170 2.21 2.96 15.60
N LEU A 171 2.61 2.02 14.76
CA LEU A 171 4.00 1.72 14.48
C LEU A 171 4.23 1.69 12.97
N PHE A 172 5.48 1.92 12.58
CA PHE A 172 5.95 1.52 11.26
C PHE A 172 6.73 0.21 11.33
N ASP A 173 6.40 -0.74 10.46
CA ASP A 173 7.34 -1.77 10.04
C ASP A 173 7.95 -1.32 8.72
N ILE A 174 9.27 -1.15 8.70
CA ILE A 174 10.00 -0.64 7.54
C ILE A 174 11.07 -1.62 7.15
N MET A 175 11.29 -1.74 5.84
CA MET A 175 12.45 -2.40 5.29
C MET A 175 13.04 -1.53 4.18
N VAL A 176 14.31 -1.16 4.36
CA VAL A 176 15.09 -0.48 3.32
C VAL A 176 16.36 -1.25 3.03
N ILE A 177 16.82 -1.11 1.79
CA ILE A 177 18.01 -1.80 1.29
C ILE A 177 18.91 -0.75 0.64
N ASP A 178 20.08 -0.52 1.22
CA ASP A 178 21.08 0.31 0.57
C ASP A 178 21.71 -0.48 -0.58
N THR A 179 21.43 -0.06 -1.82
CA THR A 179 21.89 -0.76 -3.02
C THR A 179 23.17 -0.14 -3.59
N ARG A 180 23.78 0.85 -2.91
CA ARG A 180 25.06 1.43 -3.30
C ARG A 180 26.13 0.35 -3.23
N GLY A 181 26.85 0.17 -4.35
CA GLY A 181 27.91 -0.83 -4.44
C GLY A 181 27.45 -2.27 -4.63
N ALA A 182 26.16 -2.60 -4.48
CA ALA A 182 25.66 -3.96 -4.67
C ALA A 182 26.00 -4.49 -6.08
N TYR A 183 26.38 -5.78 -6.15
CA TYR A 183 26.73 -6.44 -7.41
C TYR A 183 25.56 -6.38 -8.42
N SER A 184 24.35 -6.61 -7.94
CA SER A 184 23.11 -6.41 -8.69
C SER A 184 22.10 -5.70 -7.81
N ARG A 185 21.82 -4.43 -8.13
CA ARG A 185 20.80 -3.65 -7.40
C ARG A 185 19.45 -4.35 -7.44
N LYS A 186 18.99 -4.74 -8.63
CA LYS A 186 17.69 -5.40 -8.82
C LYS A 186 17.62 -6.76 -8.11
N GLY A 187 18.67 -7.57 -8.21
CA GLY A 187 18.68 -8.87 -7.53
C GLY A 187 18.71 -8.73 -6.00
N CYS A 188 19.36 -7.68 -5.49
CA CYS A 188 19.36 -7.33 -4.07
C CYS A 188 17.96 -6.87 -3.60
N THR A 189 17.27 -6.02 -4.37
CA THR A 189 15.89 -5.59 -4.06
C THR A 189 14.84 -6.70 -4.20
N GLU A 190 15.11 -7.71 -5.01
CA GLU A 190 14.30 -8.93 -5.12
C GLU A 190 14.66 -9.98 -4.05
N CYS A 191 15.55 -9.64 -3.11
CA CYS A 191 15.99 -10.48 -2.01
C CYS A 191 16.51 -11.85 -2.46
N ARG A 192 17.26 -11.87 -3.58
CA ARG A 192 17.88 -13.11 -4.08
C ARG A 192 18.91 -13.64 -3.09
N CYS A 193 18.68 -14.85 -2.60
CA CYS A 193 19.49 -15.46 -1.55
C CYS A 193 20.96 -15.63 -1.98
N ASP A 194 21.21 -15.91 -3.27
CA ASP A 194 22.57 -16.06 -3.82
C ASP A 194 23.35 -14.73 -3.92
N LEU A 195 22.66 -13.60 -3.79
CA LEU A 195 23.25 -12.26 -3.81
C LEU A 195 23.41 -11.65 -2.41
N LEU A 196 23.07 -12.40 -1.36
CA LEU A 196 23.18 -11.99 0.04
C LEU A 196 24.30 -12.76 0.76
N ASN A 197 24.91 -12.11 1.75
CA ASN A 197 25.86 -12.73 2.68
C ASN A 197 25.09 -13.48 3.77
N LEU A 198 24.50 -14.62 3.39
CA LEU A 198 23.72 -15.46 4.30
C LEU A 198 24.62 -16.31 5.20
N PRO A 199 24.23 -16.55 6.47
CA PRO A 199 24.93 -17.50 7.33
C PRO A 199 24.80 -18.94 6.80
N LYS A 200 25.75 -19.81 7.12
CA LYS A 200 25.83 -21.18 6.56
C LYS A 200 24.60 -22.04 6.90
N ASP A 201 24.04 -21.84 8.08
CA ASP A 201 22.88 -22.54 8.62
C ASP A 201 21.54 -21.89 8.24
N PHE A 202 21.55 -20.85 7.40
CA PHE A 202 20.38 -20.03 7.07
C PHE A 202 19.11 -20.84 6.75
N TYR A 203 19.19 -21.86 5.88
CA TYR A 203 18.03 -22.66 5.49
C TYR A 203 17.54 -23.60 6.60
N ASN A 204 18.39 -23.95 7.56
CA ASN A 204 18.04 -24.81 8.68
C ASN A 204 17.35 -24.04 9.82
N VAL A 205 17.76 -22.78 10.04
CA VAL A 205 17.27 -21.94 11.15
C VAL A 205 16.15 -20.99 10.74
N THR A 206 15.99 -20.73 9.44
CA THR A 206 14.92 -19.86 8.94
C THR A 206 13.64 -20.65 8.74
N ARG A 207 12.56 -20.12 9.31
CA ARG A 207 11.20 -20.64 9.17
C ARG A 207 10.45 -19.86 8.11
N ASP A 208 9.64 -20.55 7.32
CA ASP A 208 8.71 -19.93 6.37
C ASP A 208 7.42 -19.45 7.08
N ILE A 209 6.43 -18.97 6.31
CA ILE A 209 5.15 -18.50 6.85
C ILE A 209 4.34 -19.58 7.57
N ASN A 210 4.62 -20.87 7.30
CA ASN A 210 3.95 -22.03 7.88
C ASN A 210 4.78 -22.64 9.02
N ASP A 211 5.78 -21.91 9.52
CA ASP A 211 6.73 -22.34 10.54
C ASP A 211 7.54 -23.60 10.15
N GLN A 212 7.70 -23.85 8.84
CA GLN A 212 8.50 -24.95 8.33
C GLN A 212 9.93 -24.49 8.01
N PRO A 213 10.95 -25.37 8.11
CA PRO A 213 12.29 -25.04 7.62
C PRO A 213 12.24 -24.57 6.16
N LEU A 214 12.96 -23.50 5.86
CA LEU A 214 12.97 -22.93 4.52
C LEU A 214 13.57 -23.91 3.50
N SER A 215 12.84 -24.19 2.43
CA SER A 215 13.30 -25.10 1.37
C SER A 215 14.60 -24.63 0.73
N LEU A 216 15.52 -25.55 0.44
CA LEU A 216 16.73 -25.29 -0.37
C LEU A 216 16.40 -24.82 -1.82
N ASN A 217 15.17 -25.02 -2.27
CA ASN A 217 14.68 -24.53 -3.55
C ASN A 217 14.19 -23.07 -3.48
N TYR A 218 14.07 -22.48 -2.30
CA TYR A 218 13.75 -21.07 -2.14
C TYR A 218 14.94 -20.21 -2.59
N LYS A 219 14.77 -19.46 -3.69
CA LYS A 219 15.87 -18.71 -4.33
C LYS A 219 15.90 -17.23 -3.98
N GLY A 220 14.85 -16.70 -3.36
CA GLY A 220 14.78 -15.31 -2.94
C GLY A 220 13.38 -14.87 -2.54
N GLY A 221 13.33 -13.70 -1.92
CA GLY A 221 12.12 -13.09 -1.35
C GLY A 221 12.31 -12.75 0.13
N LEU A 222 11.23 -12.40 0.82
CA LEU A 222 11.21 -11.83 2.17
C LEU A 222 12.10 -12.57 3.18
N PHE A 223 12.17 -13.91 3.13
CA PHE A 223 12.97 -14.68 4.10
C PHE A 223 14.49 -14.47 3.98
N CYS A 224 14.98 -14.06 2.81
CA CYS A 224 16.40 -13.80 2.58
C CYS A 224 16.80 -12.38 2.96
N CYS A 225 15.86 -11.42 2.99
CA CYS A 225 16.11 -10.04 3.43
C CYS A 225 15.79 -9.84 4.93
N LYS A 226 16.64 -10.34 5.81
CA LYS A 226 16.54 -10.07 7.26
C LYS A 226 17.34 -8.84 7.67
N ASP A 227 16.96 -8.23 8.80
CA ASP A 227 17.70 -7.10 9.37
C ASP A 227 19.19 -7.41 9.53
N ASN A 228 20.04 -6.42 9.24
CA ASN A 228 21.51 -6.46 9.32
C ASN A 228 22.23 -7.39 8.33
N LEU A 229 21.51 -8.21 7.55
CA LEU A 229 22.09 -8.91 6.42
C LEU A 229 22.56 -7.91 5.35
N GLN A 230 23.43 -8.38 4.46
CA GLN A 230 24.09 -7.52 3.49
C GLN A 230 24.13 -8.17 2.11
N CYS A 231 23.72 -7.43 1.09
CA CYS A 231 23.95 -7.79 -0.30
C CYS A 231 25.44 -7.79 -0.62
N LYS A 232 25.86 -8.75 -1.45
CA LYS A 232 27.21 -8.83 -1.96
C LYS A 232 27.56 -7.55 -2.72
N LEU A 233 28.63 -6.90 -2.29
CA LEU A 233 29.15 -5.68 -2.91
C LEU A 233 30.15 -6.01 -4.01
N ARG A 234 30.30 -5.09 -4.96
CA ARG A 234 31.40 -5.12 -5.94
C ARG A 234 32.73 -4.98 -5.19
N LYS A 235 33.74 -5.73 -5.63
CA LYS A 235 35.07 -5.72 -5.00
C LYS A 235 35.60 -4.28 -4.87
N GLY A 236 36.09 -3.94 -3.69
CA GLY A 236 36.68 -2.63 -3.39
C GLY A 236 35.68 -1.49 -3.15
N PHE A 237 34.37 -1.73 -3.29
CA PHE A 237 33.39 -0.69 -2.98
C PHE A 237 33.32 -0.46 -1.47
N HIS A 238 33.55 0.78 -1.07
CA HIS A 238 33.31 1.29 0.28
C HIS A 238 32.46 2.55 0.16
N GLY A 239 31.56 2.75 1.11
CA GLY A 239 30.72 3.94 1.16
C GLY A 239 30.24 4.17 2.59
N PRO A 240 29.87 5.41 2.94
CA PRO A 240 29.49 5.75 4.29
C PRO A 240 28.13 5.16 4.66
N THR A 241 27.98 4.79 5.92
CA THR A 241 26.67 4.62 6.56
C THR A 241 25.91 5.93 6.51
N ARG A 242 24.60 5.86 6.27
CA ARG A 242 23.70 7.02 6.28
C ARG A 242 22.65 6.84 7.36
N LYS A 243 22.19 7.97 7.88
CA LYS A 243 21.04 8.06 8.77
C LYS A 243 19.82 8.45 7.94
N LEU A 244 18.79 7.61 7.96
CA LEU A 244 17.58 7.79 7.17
C LEU A 244 16.35 7.82 8.07
N SER A 245 15.29 8.47 7.61
CA SER A 245 13.98 8.52 8.27
C SER A 245 12.86 8.40 7.24
N LEU A 246 11.67 7.99 7.69
CA LEU A 246 10.45 8.20 6.91
C LEU A 246 9.91 9.61 7.17
N ARG A 247 9.73 10.40 6.12
CA ARG A 247 8.86 11.58 6.13
C ARG A 247 7.48 11.12 5.66
N TYR A 248 6.45 11.43 6.42
CA TYR A 248 5.09 11.01 6.10
C TYR A 248 4.09 12.12 6.34
N LYS A 249 3.08 12.20 5.48
CA LYS A 249 2.01 13.19 5.51
C LYS A 249 0.69 12.46 5.72
N ILE A 250 -0.06 12.93 6.70
CA ILE A 250 -1.40 12.43 6.99
C ILE A 250 -2.39 13.55 6.70
N ARG A 251 -3.49 13.20 6.04
CA ARG A 251 -4.67 14.05 5.88
C ARG A 251 -5.82 13.40 6.62
N TRP A 252 -6.57 14.18 7.39
CA TRP A 252 -7.69 13.67 8.18
C TRP A 252 -8.75 14.72 8.41
N VAL A 253 -9.93 14.26 8.81
CA VAL A 253 -11.04 15.08 9.30
C VAL A 253 -11.33 14.70 10.75
N ASP A 254 -11.88 15.63 11.53
CA ASP A 254 -12.50 15.23 12.80
C ASP A 254 -13.74 14.38 12.47
N TRP A 255 -13.97 13.32 13.24
CA TRP A 255 -15.09 12.44 12.95
C TRP A 255 -16.42 13.10 13.34
N ASP A 256 -17.38 13.08 12.41
CA ASP A 256 -18.74 13.54 12.62
C ASP A 256 -19.76 12.63 11.91
N GLU A 257 -21.05 12.90 12.09
CA GLU A 257 -22.15 12.13 11.48
C GLU A 257 -22.23 12.20 9.95
N HIS A 258 -21.49 13.11 9.31
CA HIS A 258 -21.47 13.24 7.84
C HIS A 258 -20.44 12.32 7.20
N GLN A 259 -19.44 11.86 7.97
CA GLN A 259 -18.41 10.94 7.47
C GLN A 259 -18.97 9.54 7.23
N VAL A 260 -18.48 8.89 6.17
CA VAL A 260 -18.81 7.50 5.86
C VAL A 260 -17.58 6.62 6.10
N PRO A 261 -17.66 5.64 7.03
CA PRO A 261 -16.54 4.77 7.33
C PRO A 261 -16.25 3.81 6.19
N LEU A 262 -14.97 3.69 5.86
CA LEU A 262 -14.45 2.74 4.90
C LEU A 262 -13.83 1.54 5.61
N LYS A 263 -14.16 0.35 5.11
CA LYS A 263 -13.44 -0.88 5.40
C LYS A 263 -12.25 -1.01 4.46
N PHE A 264 -11.10 -1.38 5.00
CA PHE A 264 -9.84 -1.49 4.25
C PHE A 264 -9.43 -2.95 4.12
N TYR A 265 -9.34 -3.43 2.88
CA TYR A 265 -8.96 -4.81 2.59
C TYR A 265 -7.67 -4.85 1.78
N ILE A 266 -6.82 -5.80 2.13
CA ILE A 266 -5.68 -6.22 1.31
C ILE A 266 -5.99 -7.61 0.75
N LEU A 267 -6.09 -7.70 -0.57
CA LEU A 267 -6.28 -8.93 -1.32
C LEU A 267 -4.92 -9.43 -1.84
N ASP A 268 -4.66 -10.73 -1.79
CA ASP A 268 -3.38 -11.32 -2.20
C ASP A 268 -3.57 -12.33 -3.35
N THR A 269 -2.91 -12.11 -4.47
CA THR A 269 -2.95 -13.01 -5.66
C THR A 269 -2.38 -14.41 -5.38
N THR A 270 -1.69 -14.57 -4.25
CA THR A 270 -1.14 -15.85 -3.79
C THR A 270 -2.07 -16.61 -2.85
N ASP A 271 -3.23 -16.04 -2.51
CA ASP A 271 -4.22 -16.66 -1.63
C ASP A 271 -4.72 -18.01 -2.18
N ARG A 272 -4.47 -19.06 -1.40
CA ARG A 272 -4.91 -20.42 -1.69
C ARG A 272 -6.17 -20.71 -0.90
N VAL A 273 -7.28 -20.12 -1.34
CA VAL A 273 -8.57 -20.25 -0.66
C VAL A 273 -8.98 -21.72 -0.54
N ARG A 274 -9.32 -22.14 0.68
CA ARG A 274 -9.84 -23.47 1.02
C ARG A 274 -11.14 -23.33 1.81
N THR A 275 -11.92 -24.40 1.86
CA THR A 275 -13.11 -24.48 2.74
C THR A 275 -12.86 -25.53 3.82
N ASN A 276 -13.30 -25.24 5.04
CA ASN A 276 -13.40 -26.22 6.12
C ASN A 276 -14.82 -26.16 6.69
N GLY A 277 -15.66 -27.12 6.28
CA GLY A 277 -17.11 -27.03 6.52
C GLY A 277 -17.69 -25.76 5.89
N SER A 278 -18.38 -24.96 6.69
CA SER A 278 -18.94 -23.66 6.27
C SER A 278 -17.95 -22.50 6.31
N SER A 279 -16.73 -22.72 6.79
CA SER A 279 -15.74 -21.65 7.01
C SER A 279 -14.76 -21.56 5.85
N THR A 280 -14.63 -20.37 5.27
CA THR A 280 -13.59 -20.07 4.29
C THR A 280 -12.26 -19.82 4.98
N ILE A 281 -11.20 -20.36 4.40
CA ILE A 281 -9.82 -20.26 4.84
C ILE A 281 -9.01 -19.54 3.77
N HIS A 282 -8.42 -18.40 4.12
CA HIS A 282 -7.50 -17.66 3.27
C HIS A 282 -6.05 -18.00 3.66
N ASP A 283 -5.32 -18.60 2.74
CA ASP A 283 -3.95 -19.11 2.90
C ASP A 283 -3.02 -18.29 2.00
N CYS A 284 -2.95 -16.99 2.31
CA CYS A 284 -2.12 -16.01 1.64
C CYS A 284 -0.63 -16.33 1.84
N GLN A 285 0.19 -16.10 0.81
CA GLN A 285 1.62 -16.39 0.83
C GLN A 285 2.50 -15.13 0.79
N ALA A 286 1.89 -13.93 0.65
CA ALA A 286 2.51 -12.61 0.49
C ALA A 286 3.35 -12.42 -0.79
N GLU A 287 4.12 -13.42 -1.20
CA GLU A 287 4.98 -13.34 -2.37
C GLU A 287 5.08 -14.66 -3.11
N TYR A 288 5.60 -14.59 -4.33
CA TYR A 288 5.86 -15.77 -5.16
C TYR A 288 7.08 -15.57 -6.05
N THR A 289 7.64 -16.68 -6.52
CA THR A 289 8.71 -16.69 -7.53
C THR A 289 8.09 -16.77 -8.92
N ILE A 290 8.56 -15.93 -9.83
CA ILE A 290 8.22 -16.01 -11.25
C ILE A 290 9.36 -16.75 -11.96
N PRO A 291 9.13 -17.95 -12.50
CA PRO A 291 10.12 -18.60 -13.35
C PRO A 291 10.20 -17.90 -14.71
N ARG A 292 11.36 -17.95 -15.37
CA ARG A 292 11.45 -17.56 -16.78
C ARG A 292 10.86 -18.68 -17.63
N ILE A 293 9.73 -18.44 -18.28
CA ILE A 293 9.05 -19.43 -19.11
C ILE A 293 9.47 -19.21 -20.57
N GLY A 294 10.40 -20.04 -21.07
CA GLY A 294 10.85 -19.96 -22.47
C GLY A 294 11.42 -18.58 -22.86
N HIS A 295 11.34 -18.29 -24.17
CA HIS A 295 11.85 -17.05 -24.77
C HIS A 295 10.76 -16.04 -25.17
N GLY A 296 9.48 -16.36 -24.93
CA GLY A 296 8.37 -15.48 -25.31
C GLY A 296 8.19 -14.27 -24.40
N ASP A 297 7.55 -13.22 -24.92
CA ASP A 297 7.28 -11.97 -24.19
C ASP A 297 5.92 -11.97 -23.47
N SER A 298 5.13 -13.05 -23.59
CA SER A 298 3.83 -13.16 -22.91
C SER A 298 4.00 -13.01 -21.39
N PRO A 299 3.25 -12.11 -20.73
CA PRO A 299 3.43 -11.87 -19.30
C PRO A 299 3.10 -13.13 -18.49
N HIS A 300 3.82 -13.30 -17.37
CA HIS A 300 3.43 -14.26 -16.34
C HIS A 300 2.13 -13.77 -15.68
N VAL A 301 1.15 -14.65 -15.58
CA VAL A 301 -0.16 -14.36 -14.98
C VAL A 301 -0.33 -15.18 -13.72
N LYS A 302 -0.68 -14.51 -12.62
CA LYS A 302 -1.06 -15.14 -11.35
C LYS A 302 -2.47 -14.68 -10.99
N LYS A 303 -3.30 -15.62 -10.51
CA LYS A 303 -4.69 -15.35 -10.11
C LYS A 303 -5.01 -15.96 -8.75
N ALA A 304 -5.90 -15.30 -8.02
CA ALA A 304 -6.62 -15.87 -6.88
C ALA A 304 -8.11 -15.53 -6.98
N ASN A 305 -8.95 -16.47 -6.55
CA ASN A 305 -10.39 -16.30 -6.43
C ASN A 305 -10.71 -16.12 -4.93
N ILE A 306 -11.10 -14.92 -4.54
CA ILE A 306 -11.16 -14.48 -3.15
C ILE A 306 -12.62 -14.18 -2.80
N PRO A 307 -13.31 -15.05 -2.04
CA PRO A 307 -14.66 -14.78 -1.57
C PRO A 307 -14.67 -13.67 -0.53
N MET A 308 -15.51 -12.66 -0.75
CA MET A 308 -15.69 -11.55 0.18
C MET A 308 -16.81 -11.86 1.16
N LYS A 309 -16.47 -12.12 2.43
CA LYS A 309 -17.49 -12.38 3.48
C LYS A 309 -18.51 -11.23 3.55
N LYS A 310 -18.01 -10.00 3.48
CA LYS A 310 -18.81 -8.77 3.46
C LYS A 310 -18.37 -7.93 2.26
N GLY A 311 -19.33 -7.54 1.45
CA GLY A 311 -19.15 -6.66 0.30
C GLY A 311 -19.36 -5.20 0.66
N GLY A 312 -19.59 -4.39 -0.36
CA GLY A 312 -19.80 -2.95 -0.25
C GLY A 312 -19.54 -2.24 -1.57
N TYR A 313 -19.64 -0.91 -1.54
CA TYR A 313 -19.33 -0.07 -2.70
C TYR A 313 -17.84 0.23 -2.75
N LEU A 314 -17.21 -0.05 -3.90
CA LEU A 314 -15.80 0.26 -4.11
C LEU A 314 -15.62 1.78 -4.27
N ILE A 315 -14.99 2.40 -3.29
CA ILE A 315 -14.73 3.85 -3.29
C ILE A 315 -13.33 4.15 -3.83
N TYR A 316 -12.35 3.34 -3.46
CA TYR A 316 -10.98 3.47 -3.92
C TYR A 316 -10.30 2.10 -4.02
N GLY A 317 -9.49 1.90 -5.04
CA GLY A 317 -8.67 0.71 -5.18
C GLY A 317 -7.32 0.98 -5.84
N THR A 318 -6.26 0.32 -5.40
CA THR A 318 -4.93 0.36 -6.02
C THR A 318 -4.20 -0.95 -5.76
N SER A 319 -3.04 -1.16 -6.38
CA SER A 319 -2.23 -2.36 -6.15
C SER A 319 -0.86 -2.01 -5.59
N HIS A 320 -0.32 -2.91 -4.76
CA HIS A 320 1.09 -2.92 -4.39
C HIS A 320 1.78 -4.00 -5.21
N MET A 321 2.75 -3.57 -6.01
CA MET A 321 3.40 -4.40 -7.01
C MET A 321 4.90 -4.09 -7.02
N HIS A 322 5.70 -5.05 -7.49
CA HIS A 322 7.14 -4.87 -7.62
C HIS A 322 7.55 -4.49 -9.05
N THR A 323 8.77 -4.00 -9.20
CA THR A 323 9.36 -3.65 -10.50
C THR A 323 9.26 -4.83 -11.46
N GLY A 324 8.65 -4.63 -12.62
CA GLY A 324 8.38 -5.68 -13.61
C GLY A 324 6.92 -6.02 -13.81
N VAL A 325 6.03 -5.49 -12.96
CA VAL A 325 4.59 -5.57 -13.17
C VAL A 325 4.18 -4.93 -14.50
N VAL A 326 3.17 -5.50 -15.14
CA VAL A 326 2.48 -4.95 -16.31
C VAL A 326 1.18 -4.28 -15.87
N ASN A 327 0.36 -4.98 -15.07
CA ASN A 327 -0.82 -4.45 -14.38
C ASN A 327 -1.30 -5.43 -13.31
N ALA A 328 -2.25 -4.97 -12.49
CA ALA A 328 -3.11 -5.80 -11.67
C ALA A 328 -4.57 -5.42 -11.96
N THR A 329 -5.45 -6.41 -12.08
CA THR A 329 -6.87 -6.20 -12.32
C THR A 329 -7.68 -7.02 -11.33
N LEU A 330 -8.65 -6.36 -10.71
CA LEU A 330 -9.66 -6.96 -9.86
C LEU A 330 -10.97 -7.10 -10.65
N TYR A 331 -11.49 -8.31 -10.71
CA TYR A 331 -12.73 -8.64 -11.39
C TYR A 331 -13.81 -9.07 -10.40
N GLY A 332 -15.06 -8.74 -10.71
CA GLY A 332 -16.23 -9.32 -10.07
C GLY A 332 -16.45 -10.76 -10.53
N GLN A 333 -17.37 -11.46 -9.88
CA GLN A 333 -17.61 -12.89 -10.13
C GLN A 333 -18.14 -13.17 -11.56
N ASP A 334 -18.81 -12.18 -12.16
CA ASP A 334 -19.30 -12.19 -13.54
C ASP A 334 -18.23 -11.79 -14.58
N GLY A 335 -16.99 -11.55 -14.15
CA GLY A 335 -15.89 -11.13 -15.01
C GLY A 335 -15.85 -9.63 -15.31
N ARG A 336 -16.75 -8.81 -14.72
CA ARG A 336 -16.69 -7.35 -14.86
C ARG A 336 -15.41 -6.80 -14.22
N VAL A 337 -14.77 -5.82 -14.86
CA VAL A 337 -13.61 -5.14 -14.28
C VAL A 337 -14.10 -4.19 -13.18
N LEU A 338 -13.66 -4.41 -11.94
CA LEU A 338 -13.93 -3.51 -10.82
C LEU A 338 -12.88 -2.41 -10.73
N CYS A 339 -11.61 -2.78 -10.91
CA CYS A 339 -10.49 -1.85 -10.92
C CYS A 339 -9.27 -2.46 -11.64
N THR A 340 -8.60 -1.66 -12.47
CA THR A 340 -7.29 -2.00 -13.03
C THR A 340 -6.26 -0.97 -12.58
N SER A 341 -5.20 -1.44 -11.93
CA SER A 341 -4.08 -0.66 -11.47
C SER A 341 -2.87 -0.91 -12.38
N THR A 342 -2.29 0.16 -12.91
CA THR A 342 -1.20 0.13 -13.90
C THR A 342 0.05 0.85 -13.37
N PRO A 343 1.25 0.40 -13.76
CA PRO A 343 2.49 0.94 -13.24
C PRO A 343 2.93 2.24 -13.92
N LYS A 344 3.54 3.12 -13.12
CA LYS A 344 4.37 4.22 -13.59
C LYS A 344 5.84 3.86 -13.35
N TYR A 345 6.61 3.75 -14.44
CA TYR A 345 8.05 3.56 -14.36
C TYR A 345 8.78 4.90 -14.52
N GLY A 346 9.80 5.12 -13.69
CA GLY A 346 10.63 6.32 -13.78
C GLY A 346 11.48 6.34 -15.05
N THR A 347 11.86 7.55 -15.48
CA THR A 347 12.69 7.79 -16.68
C THR A 347 13.93 8.65 -16.41
N GLY A 348 13.99 9.31 -15.26
CA GLY A 348 15.04 10.24 -14.81
C GLY A 348 15.97 9.67 -13.73
N LYS A 349 16.56 10.57 -12.95
CA LYS A 349 17.50 10.26 -11.85
C LYS A 349 17.06 10.84 -10.50
N GLU A 350 16.12 11.77 -10.52
CA GLU A 350 15.53 12.39 -9.36
C GLU A 350 14.66 11.39 -8.59
N ALA A 351 14.58 11.61 -7.28
CA ALA A 351 13.75 10.83 -6.38
C ALA A 351 12.27 10.92 -6.83
N GLY A 352 11.64 9.77 -7.09
CA GLY A 352 10.26 9.68 -7.58
C GLY A 352 10.13 9.57 -9.10
N ASN A 353 11.25 9.59 -9.83
CA ASN A 353 11.27 9.36 -11.27
C ASN A 353 12.47 8.48 -11.70
N GLU A 354 12.97 7.60 -10.83
CA GLU A 354 14.18 6.83 -11.08
C GLU A 354 14.04 5.85 -12.25
N LYS A 355 14.92 5.98 -13.26
CA LYS A 355 14.89 5.16 -14.48
C LYS A 355 14.85 3.66 -14.19
N GLY A 356 13.79 3.00 -14.66
CA GLY A 356 13.64 1.55 -14.59
C GLY A 356 13.25 0.99 -13.21
N TYR A 357 12.84 1.87 -12.29
CA TYR A 357 12.14 1.54 -11.04
C TYR A 357 10.65 1.78 -11.21
N LEU A 358 9.84 0.97 -10.53
CA LEU A 358 8.43 1.28 -10.31
C LEU A 358 8.33 2.44 -9.32
N VAL A 359 7.78 3.56 -9.76
CA VAL A 359 7.69 4.80 -8.97
C VAL A 359 6.26 5.19 -8.62
N GLY A 360 5.26 4.46 -9.13
CA GLY A 360 3.85 4.65 -8.82
C GLY A 360 2.95 3.55 -9.38
N MET A 361 1.77 3.41 -8.80
CA MET A 361 0.66 2.60 -9.30
C MET A 361 -0.59 3.48 -9.44
N SER A 362 -1.37 3.27 -10.51
CA SER A 362 -2.63 3.99 -10.70
C SER A 362 -3.69 3.50 -9.70
N GLY A 363 -4.46 4.43 -9.16
CA GLY A 363 -5.67 4.14 -8.37
C GLY A 363 -6.94 4.22 -9.21
N CYS A 364 -7.98 3.51 -8.78
CA CYS A 364 -9.34 3.63 -9.31
C CYS A 364 -10.22 4.39 -8.32
N TYR A 365 -11.02 5.31 -8.86
CA TYR A 365 -12.02 6.08 -8.12
C TYR A 365 -13.37 5.94 -8.83
N PRO A 366 -14.08 4.80 -8.64
CA PRO A 366 -15.41 4.66 -9.21
C PRO A 366 -16.35 5.74 -8.67
N LYS A 367 -17.37 6.11 -9.45
CA LYS A 367 -18.43 6.97 -8.92
C LYS A 367 -19.07 6.23 -7.72
N PRO A 368 -19.22 6.86 -6.55
CA PRO A 368 -19.87 6.22 -5.42
C PRO A 368 -21.21 5.60 -5.82
N GLY A 369 -21.41 4.32 -5.50
CA GLY A 369 -22.59 3.54 -5.89
C GLY A 369 -22.52 2.84 -7.25
N SER A 370 -21.54 3.14 -8.11
CA SER A 370 -21.47 2.53 -9.46
C SER A 370 -20.83 1.15 -9.49
N VAL A 371 -20.00 0.83 -8.49
CA VAL A 371 -19.31 -0.47 -8.38
C VAL A 371 -19.64 -1.08 -7.02
N GLU A 372 -20.55 -2.03 -7.02
CA GLU A 372 -20.95 -2.81 -5.85
C GLU A 372 -20.30 -4.19 -5.91
N ILE A 373 -19.78 -4.63 -4.76
CA ILE A 373 -19.36 -6.00 -4.49
C ILE A 373 -20.39 -6.58 -3.52
N LYS A 374 -21.00 -7.71 -3.88
CA LYS A 374 -22.04 -8.32 -3.03
C LYS A 374 -21.43 -9.11 -1.88
N ASP A 375 -22.20 -9.25 -0.80
CA ASP A 375 -21.86 -10.19 0.27
C ASP A 375 -21.73 -11.62 -0.31
N GLY A 376 -20.61 -12.28 -0.02
CA GLY A 376 -20.27 -13.60 -0.54
C GLY A 376 -19.75 -13.61 -1.99
N GLU A 377 -19.65 -12.46 -2.67
CA GLU A 377 -19.13 -12.41 -4.05
C GLU A 377 -17.67 -12.88 -4.11
N ILE A 378 -17.35 -13.69 -5.11
CA ILE A 378 -15.99 -14.18 -5.36
C ILE A 378 -15.29 -13.22 -6.31
N LEU A 379 -14.31 -12.48 -5.81
CA LEU A 379 -13.49 -11.60 -6.62
C LEU A 379 -12.33 -12.37 -7.25
N THR A 380 -12.02 -12.08 -8.51
CA THR A 380 -10.81 -12.61 -9.14
C THR A 380 -9.75 -11.50 -9.14
N LEU A 381 -8.67 -11.69 -8.40
CA LEU A 381 -7.48 -10.86 -8.51
C LEU A 381 -6.54 -11.48 -9.54
N GLU A 382 -6.23 -10.75 -10.61
CA GLU A 382 -5.25 -11.12 -11.61
C GLU A 382 -4.07 -10.15 -11.59
N THR A 383 -2.85 -10.67 -11.51
CA THR A 383 -1.62 -9.87 -11.61
C THR A 383 -0.78 -10.33 -12.78
N ARG A 384 -0.23 -9.39 -13.54
CA ARG A 384 0.62 -9.66 -14.70
C ARG A 384 2.00 -9.08 -14.49
N TYR A 385 3.02 -9.90 -14.73
CA TYR A 385 4.41 -9.49 -14.70
C TYR A 385 5.10 -9.81 -16.03
N GLN A 386 6.11 -9.02 -16.39
CA GLN A 386 7.01 -9.37 -17.48
C GLN A 386 7.60 -10.77 -17.26
N ASN A 387 7.69 -11.57 -18.33
CA ASN A 387 8.24 -12.93 -18.28
C ASN A 387 9.76 -12.94 -18.09
N LYS A 388 10.16 -12.68 -16.85
CA LYS A 388 11.53 -12.67 -16.39
C LYS A 388 11.58 -13.39 -15.05
N PHE A 389 12.70 -14.07 -14.81
CA PHE A 389 12.93 -14.66 -13.51
C PHE A 389 12.92 -13.56 -12.44
N ARG A 390 12.10 -13.74 -11.41
CA ARG A 390 11.98 -12.82 -10.27
C ARG A 390 11.72 -13.61 -9.00
N THR A 391 12.29 -13.12 -7.92
CA THR A 391 12.00 -13.61 -6.57
C THR A 391 11.29 -12.52 -5.78
N GLY A 392 10.52 -12.93 -4.78
CA GLY A 392 9.73 -12.01 -3.96
C GLY A 392 8.76 -11.15 -4.77
N ALA A 393 8.14 -11.66 -5.84
CA ALA A 393 7.11 -10.91 -6.54
C ALA A 393 5.87 -10.80 -5.65
N MET A 394 5.40 -9.59 -5.40
CA MET A 394 4.15 -9.34 -4.68
C MET A 394 3.00 -9.09 -5.64
N GLY A 395 1.78 -9.29 -5.16
CA GLY A 395 0.58 -9.10 -5.96
C GLY A 395 -0.60 -8.76 -5.09
N PHE A 396 -0.54 -7.60 -4.44
CA PHE A 396 -1.59 -7.15 -3.54
C PHE A 396 -2.51 -6.16 -4.22
N PHE A 397 -3.79 -6.21 -3.86
CA PHE A 397 -4.78 -5.22 -4.25
C PHE A 397 -5.43 -4.64 -3.00
N TYR A 398 -5.27 -3.34 -2.82
CA TYR A 398 -5.83 -2.60 -1.71
C TYR A 398 -7.16 -2.02 -2.15
N ILE A 399 -8.23 -2.29 -1.41
CA ILE A 399 -9.56 -1.75 -1.70
C ILE A 399 -10.17 -1.13 -0.45
N HIS A 400 -10.87 -0.01 -0.65
CA HIS A 400 -11.66 0.67 0.36
C HIS A 400 -13.13 0.53 0.00
N LEU A 401 -13.88 -0.12 0.87
CA LEU A 401 -15.30 -0.41 0.67
C LEU A 401 -16.15 0.40 1.66
N ALA A 402 -17.18 1.06 1.15
CA ALA A 402 -18.24 1.62 1.97
C ALA A 402 -19.39 0.60 2.06
N GLU A 403 -19.75 0.19 3.27
CA GLU A 403 -20.88 -0.74 3.47
C GLU A 403 -22.23 -0.06 3.21
N GLN A 404 -22.28 1.28 3.34
CA GLN A 404 -23.45 2.10 3.05
C GLN A 404 -23.01 3.37 2.35
N LEU A 405 -23.87 3.89 1.47
CA LEU A 405 -23.68 5.19 0.85
C LEU A 405 -24.33 6.30 1.71
N PRO A 406 -23.80 7.53 1.66
CA PRO A 406 -24.47 8.70 2.22
C PRO A 406 -25.92 8.79 1.75
N ASN A 407 -26.82 9.25 2.62
CA ASN A 407 -28.26 9.36 2.29
C ASN A 407 -28.52 10.23 1.05
N ILE A 408 -27.64 11.19 0.75
CA ILE A 408 -27.73 12.10 -0.41
C ILE A 408 -27.56 11.34 -1.75
N LEU A 409 -26.88 10.20 -1.75
CA LEU A 409 -26.66 9.39 -2.97
C LEU A 409 -27.74 8.31 -3.20
N LYS A 410 -28.75 8.22 -2.33
CA LYS A 410 -29.86 7.25 -2.46
C LYS A 410 -31.01 7.74 -3.38
N ILE A 411 -30.77 8.75 -4.22
CA ILE A 411 -31.78 9.34 -5.12
C ILE A 411 -31.77 8.66 -6.48
#